data_AF-A0A7W1CJ77-F1
#
_entry.id   AF-A0A7W1CJ77-F1
#
_cell.length_a   1.000
_cell.length_b   1.000
_cell.length_c   1.000
_cell.angle_alpha   90.00
_cell.angle_beta   90.00
_cell.angle_gamma   90.00
#
_symmetry.space_group_name_H-M   'P 1'
#
loop_
_entity.id
_entity.type
_entity.pdbx_description
1 polymer ?
#
loop_
_entity_poly.entity_id
_entity_poly.type
_entity_poly.pdbx_seq_one_letter_code
_entity_poly.pdbx_strand_id
1 'polypeptide(L)'
;MEQQTSPKEVEFALFAKLVADYLHNGQKEDKFQKLHLSAGPHFLGLLRQEILPVVADTIQSEIDKDLTHMTPMEVKNSFLTLK
;
A
#
# COMPACT_ATOMS: atom_id res chain seq x y z
N MET A 1 8.22 -28.75 -6.68
CA MET A 1 8.89 -27.78 -5.80
C MET A 1 7.84 -27.33 -4.79
N GLU A 2 7.92 -27.79 -3.54
CA GLU A 2 7.00 -27.36 -2.49
C GLU A 2 7.55 -26.06 -1.90
N GLN A 3 6.92 -24.93 -2.22
CA GLN A 3 7.26 -23.65 -1.58
C GLN A 3 6.81 -23.72 -0.12
N GLN A 4 7.74 -23.98 0.80
CA GLN A 4 7.54 -23.76 2.22
C GLN A 4 7.51 -22.24 2.47
N THR A 5 6.35 -21.63 2.22
CA THR A 5 6.11 -20.23 2.58
C THR A 5 6.19 -20.13 4.10
N SER A 6 7.07 -19.27 4.61
CA SER A 6 7.24 -19.14 6.06
C SER A 6 5.95 -18.60 6.70
N PRO A 7 5.65 -18.89 7.99
CA PRO A 7 4.47 -18.33 8.66
C PRO A 7 4.40 -16.80 8.57
N LYS A 8 5.56 -16.14 8.59
CA LYS A 8 5.68 -14.69 8.42
C LYS A 8 5.25 -14.24 7.03
N GLU A 9 5.66 -14.93 5.97
CA GLU A 9 5.23 -14.58 4.61
C GLU A 9 3.73 -14.78 4.40
N VAL A 10 3.14 -15.82 5.00
CA VAL A 10 1.69 -16.03 5.00
C VAL A 10 0.98 -14.86 5.70
N GLU A 11 1.48 -14.43 6.86
CA GLU A 11 0.93 -13.29 7.59
C GLU A 11 1.02 -11.98 6.78
N PHE A 12 2.15 -11.75 6.10
CA PHE A 12 2.32 -10.59 5.22
C PHE A 12 1.34 -10.59 4.04
N ALA A 13 1.10 -11.74 3.42
CA ALA A 13 0.13 -11.86 2.33
C ALA A 13 -1.31 -11.63 2.83
N LEU A 14 -1.67 -12.20 3.98
CA LEU A 14 -2.98 -11.95 4.61
C LEU A 14 -3.16 -10.47 4.96
N PHE A 15 -2.12 -9.82 5.48
CA PHE A 15 -2.16 -8.40 5.78
C PHE A 15 -2.30 -7.54 4.53
N ALA A 16 -1.59 -7.86 3.44
CA ALA A 16 -1.74 -7.17 2.16
C ALA A 16 -3.19 -7.23 1.65
N LYS A 17 -3.83 -8.41 1.75
CA LYS A 17 -5.24 -8.58 1.38
C LYS A 17 -6.17 -7.71 2.23
N LEU A 18 -5.99 -7.69 3.55
CA LEU A 18 -6.79 -6.86 4.45
C LEU A 18 -6.69 -5.36 4.11
N VAL A 19 -5.49 -4.89 3.78
CA VAL A 19 -5.26 -3.50 3.37
C VAL A 19 -5.92 -3.23 2.02
N ALA A 20 -5.81 -4.13 1.04
CA ALA A 20 -6.46 -3.99 -0.26
C ALA A 20 -7.98 -3.90 -0.14
N ASP A 21 -8.60 -4.75 0.68
CA ASP A 21 -10.03 -4.73 0.97
C ASP A 21 -10.46 -3.40 1.63
N TYR A 22 -9.68 -2.89 2.57
CA TYR A 22 -9.92 -1.59 3.20
C TYR A 22 -9.89 -0.44 2.18
N LEU A 23 -8.87 -0.42 1.31
CA LEU A 23 -8.72 0.61 0.29
C LEU A 23 -9.85 0.54 -0.75
N HIS A 24 -10.25 -0.67 -1.14
CA HIS A 24 -11.38 -0.86 -2.05
C HIS A 24 -12.69 -0.34 -1.45
N ASN A 25 -12.99 -0.67 -0.20
CA ASN A 25 -14.17 -0.13 0.47
C ASN A 25 -14.11 1.39 0.60
N GLY A 26 -12.93 1.95 0.89
CA GLY A 26 -12.73 3.39 0.94
C GLY A 26 -12.93 4.07 -0.42
N GLN A 27 -12.46 3.47 -1.51
CA GLN A 27 -12.66 3.96 -2.87
C GLN A 27 -14.14 3.92 -3.25
N LYS A 28 -14.83 2.81 -2.93
CA LYS A 28 -16.26 2.63 -3.21
C LYS A 28 -17.14 3.63 -2.46
N GLU A 29 -16.71 4.05 -1.28
CA GLU A 29 -17.38 5.07 -0.46
C GLU A 29 -16.87 6.50 -0.73
N ASP A 30 -16.09 6.71 -1.80
CA ASP A 30 -15.50 8.00 -2.19
C ASP A 30 -14.70 8.69 -1.06
N LYS A 31 -14.12 7.92 -0.13
CA LYS A 31 -13.37 8.45 1.03
C LYS A 31 -12.05 9.11 0.63
N PHE A 32 -11.54 8.82 -0.56
CA PHE A 32 -10.36 9.43 -1.12
C PHE A 32 -10.44 9.48 -2.65
N GLN A 33 -9.74 10.44 -3.24
CA GLN A 33 -9.61 10.57 -4.71
C GLN A 33 -8.20 10.25 -5.21
N LYS A 34 -7.21 10.36 -4.33
CA LYS A 34 -5.79 10.14 -4.63
C LYS A 34 -5.20 9.33 -3.50
N LEU A 35 -4.49 8.27 -3.87
CA LEU A 35 -3.85 7.36 -2.95
C LEU A 35 -2.33 7.48 -3.10
N HIS A 36 -1.66 7.59 -1.95
CA HIS A 36 -0.21 7.59 -1.87
C HIS A 36 0.20 6.47 -0.93
N LEU A 37 1.04 5.55 -1.40
CA LEU A 37 1.45 4.38 -0.63
C LEU A 37 2.90 4.53 -0.17
N SER A 38 3.17 4.11 1.07
CA SER A 38 4.53 4.04 1.60
C SER A 38 4.70 2.76 2.39
N ALA A 39 5.59 1.90 1.92
CA ALA A 39 5.96 0.65 2.57
C ALA A 39 7.25 0.11 1.97
N GLY A 40 7.86 -0.90 2.61
CA GLY A 40 9.00 -1.60 2.02
C GLY A 40 8.65 -2.27 0.68
N PRO A 41 9.63 -2.51 -0.21
CA PRO A 41 9.39 -2.86 -1.60
C PRO A 41 8.74 -4.24 -1.75
N HIS A 42 9.04 -5.15 -0.82
CA HIS A 42 8.40 -6.46 -0.73
C HIS A 42 6.89 -6.34 -0.45
N PHE A 43 6.49 -5.51 0.52
CA PHE A 43 5.07 -5.35 0.86
C PHE A 43 4.31 -4.58 -0.22
N LEU A 44 4.94 -3.58 -0.85
CA LEU A 44 4.37 -2.93 -2.05
C LEU A 44 4.15 -3.96 -3.18
N GLY A 45 5.06 -4.91 -3.36
CA GLY A 45 4.88 -6.03 -4.28
C GLY A 45 3.64 -6.87 -3.97
N LEU A 46 3.43 -7.25 -2.71
CA LEU A 46 2.26 -8.01 -2.27
C LEU A 46 0.96 -7.21 -2.43
N LEU A 47 0.95 -5.93 -2.04
CA LEU A 47 -0.22 -5.07 -2.21
C LEU A 47 -0.65 -4.95 -3.67
N ARG A 48 0.30 -4.79 -4.62
CA ARG A 48 -0.03 -4.72 -6.04
C ARG A 48 -0.70 -5.98 -6.58
N GLN A 49 -0.50 -7.14 -5.95
CA GLN A 49 -1.15 -8.38 -6.36
C GLN A 49 -2.61 -8.48 -5.87
N GLU A 50 -2.92 -7.82 -4.74
CA GLU A 50 -4.24 -7.90 -4.09
C GLU A 50 -5.14 -6.68 -4.42
N ILE A 51 -4.55 -5.54 -4.77
CA ILE A 51 -5.29 -4.30 -5.08
C ILE A 51 -6.08 -4.46 -6.38
N LEU A 52 -7.37 -4.08 -6.34
CA LEU A 52 -8.22 -4.05 -7.52
C LEU A 52 -7.83 -2.90 -8.46
N PRO A 53 -8.03 -3.04 -9.80
CA PRO A 53 -7.68 -2.02 -10.77
C PRO A 53 -8.26 -0.63 -10.46
N VAL A 54 -9.51 -0.57 -9.99
CA VAL A 54 -10.19 0.69 -9.64
C VAL A 54 -9.52 1.47 -8.51
N VAL A 55 -8.81 0.78 -7.61
CA VAL A 55 -7.99 1.40 -6.56
C VAL A 55 -6.61 1.72 -7.11
N ALA A 56 -6.03 0.85 -7.93
CA ALA A 56 -4.73 1.08 -8.56
C ALA A 56 -4.71 2.37 -9.39
N ASP A 57 -5.79 2.66 -10.11
CA ASP A 57 -5.94 3.89 -10.92
C ASP A 57 -5.90 5.19 -10.08
N THR A 58 -6.16 5.10 -8.77
CA THR A 58 -6.09 6.25 -7.85
C THR A 58 -4.69 6.46 -7.27
N ILE A 59 -3.77 5.51 -7.45
CA ILE A 59 -2.41 5.57 -6.89
C ILE A 59 -1.60 6.62 -7.66
N GLN A 60 -1.20 7.67 -6.96
CA GLN A 60 -0.39 8.76 -7.53
C GLN A 60 1.11 8.53 -7.35
N SER A 61 1.51 7.85 -6.27
CA SER A 61 2.91 7.53 -6.02
C SER A 61 3.05 6.43 -4.99
N GLU A 62 4.16 5.70 -5.11
CA GLU A 62 4.58 4.70 -4.15
C GLU A 62 6.00 5.04 -3.69
N ILE A 63 6.23 5.05 -2.38
CA ILE A 63 7.53 5.35 -1.80
C ILE A 63 8.02 4.13 -1.03
N ASP A 64 9.22 3.67 -1.38
CA ASP A 64 9.98 2.71 -0.58
C ASP A 64 10.63 3.43 0.61
N LYS A 65 9.81 3.85 1.56
CA LYS A 65 10.25 4.49 2.80
C LYS A 65 9.28 4.18 3.92
N ASP A 66 9.81 3.89 5.09
CA ASP A 66 9.01 3.86 6.30
C ASP A 66 8.76 5.31 6.76
N LEU A 67 7.52 5.77 6.65
CA LEU A 67 7.09 7.10 7.08
C LEU A 67 6.35 7.07 8.42
N THR A 68 6.24 5.91 9.07
CA THR A 68 5.44 5.76 10.30
C THR A 68 5.99 6.58 11.47
N HIS A 69 7.27 6.94 11.42
CA HIS A 69 7.95 7.77 12.43
C HIS A 69 7.90 9.27 12.10
N MET A 70 7.32 9.66 10.96
CA MET A 70 7.30 11.04 10.49
C MET A 70 6.01 11.75 10.89
N THR A 71 6.10 13.07 11.09
CA THR A 71 4.93 13.91 11.34
C THR A 71 4.07 14.03 10.07
N PRO A 72 2.76 14.34 10.18
CA PRO A 72 1.89 14.49 9.01
C PRO A 72 2.41 15.49 7.97
N MET A 73 3.12 16.54 8.41
CA MET A 73 3.72 17.54 7.53
C MET A 73 4.91 16.98 6.74
N GLU A 74 5.75 16.17 7.38
CA GLU A 74 6.88 15.49 6.73
C GLU A 74 6.44 14.39 5.77
N VAL A 75 5.38 13.65 6.14
CA VAL A 75 4.72 12.68 5.25
C VAL A 75 4.26 13.39 3.97
N LYS A 76 3.53 14.50 4.12
CA LYS A 76 3.07 15.30 2.97
C LYS A 76 4.23 15.78 2.09
N ASN A 77 5.30 16.30 2.69
CA ASN A 77 6.47 16.77 1.94
C ASN A 77 7.17 15.64 1.17
N SER A 78 7.22 14.43 1.73
CA SER A 78 7.81 13.26 1.08
C SER A 78 7.11 12.93 -0.25
N PHE A 79 5.79 13.12 -0.32
CA PHE A 79 5.00 12.92 -1.55
C PHE A 79 5.02 14.12 -2.51
N LEU A 80 5.27 15.34 -2.04
CA LEU A 80 5.33 16.55 -2.87
C LEU A 80 6.66 16.72 -3.62
N THR A 81 7.73 16.13 -3.10
CA THR A 81 9.10 16.30 -3.64
C THR A 81 9.39 15.38 -4.82
N LEU A 82 8.52 14.41 -5.12
CA LEU A 82 8.65 13.44 -6.21
C LEU A 82 8.13 13.95 -7.58
N LYS A 83 8.10 15.27 -7.79
CA LYS A 83 7.70 15.87 -9.07
C LYS A 83 8.86 15.97 -10.06
#